data_AF-A0A7L5ARY1-F1
#
_entry.id   AF-A0A7L5ARY1-F1
#
_cell.length_a   1.000
_cell.length_b   1.000
_cell.length_c   1.000
_cell.angle_alpha   90.00
_cell.angle_beta   90.00
_cell.angle_gamma   90.00
#
_symmetry.space_group_name_H-M   'P 1'
#
loop_
_entity.id
_entity.type
_entity.pdbx_description
1 polymer ?
#
loop_
_entity_poly.entity_id
_entity_poly.type
_entity_poly.pdbx_seq_one_letter_code
_entity_poly.pdbx_strand_id
1 'polypeptide(L)'
;MTEPKPLSELIHPSWAQALAPVEPTIHEIGARLREEVAAGRGYLPAGTDVLRAFTYPLDDVKVLIVGQDPYPTPGHPMGLSFSVQPGVRPPRSLENIYTELVSDLGVARPTSGDLTPWSLQGVMLLNRVLTVRPGAPASHRGWGWETVTQRAIEALVARQRPLVAILWGRPAQSLSPMLGATPIIASPHPSPLSASRGFFGSHPFSRANAELERMGATPVDWRLP
;
A
#
# COMPACT_ATOMS: atom_id res chain seq x y z
N MET A 1 -10.87 -22.91 -19.18
CA MET A 1 -10.35 -21.83 -18.32
C MET A 1 -9.88 -22.47 -17.03
N THR A 2 -8.66 -22.19 -16.57
CA THR A 2 -8.18 -22.67 -15.27
C THR A 2 -9.03 -22.05 -14.16
N GLU A 3 -9.46 -22.89 -13.23
CA GLU A 3 -10.20 -22.48 -12.04
C GLU A 3 -9.38 -21.45 -11.24
N PRO A 4 -10.00 -20.40 -10.67
CA PRO A 4 -9.26 -19.46 -9.84
C PRO A 4 -8.68 -20.19 -8.62
N LYS A 5 -7.40 -19.93 -8.35
CA LYS A 5 -6.74 -20.47 -7.15
C LYS A 5 -7.38 -19.88 -5.88
N PRO A 6 -7.51 -20.67 -4.80
CA PRO A 6 -7.97 -20.13 -3.52
C PRO A 6 -6.93 -19.14 -2.95
N LEU A 7 -7.39 -18.18 -2.14
CA LEU A 7 -6.50 -17.20 -1.52
C LEU A 7 -5.40 -17.84 -0.66
N SER A 8 -5.68 -18.99 -0.04
CA SER A 8 -4.71 -19.74 0.78
C SER A 8 -3.45 -20.17 0.01
N GLU A 9 -3.50 -20.22 -1.33
CA GLU A 9 -2.34 -20.51 -2.19
C GLU A 9 -1.64 -19.25 -2.71
N LEU A 10 -2.23 -18.06 -2.50
CA LEU A 10 -1.79 -16.81 -3.11
C LEU A 10 -1.20 -15.82 -2.10
N ILE A 11 -1.68 -15.84 -0.86
CA ILE A 11 -1.35 -14.86 0.18
C ILE A 11 -1.09 -15.55 1.52
N HIS A 12 -0.61 -14.79 2.52
CA HIS A 12 -0.32 -15.35 3.84
C HIS A 12 -1.61 -15.92 4.48
N PRO A 13 -1.56 -17.06 5.21
CA PRO A 13 -2.75 -17.70 5.79
C PRO A 13 -3.63 -16.77 6.64
N SER A 14 -3.01 -15.89 7.43
CA SER A 14 -3.74 -14.90 8.25
C SER A 14 -4.58 -13.94 7.40
N TRP A 15 -4.09 -13.58 6.20
CA TRP A 15 -4.82 -12.74 5.26
C TRP A 15 -5.85 -13.52 4.46
N ALA A 16 -5.56 -14.77 4.08
CA ALA A 16 -6.52 -15.64 3.43
C ALA A 16 -7.79 -15.80 4.29
N GLN A 17 -7.62 -16.01 5.60
CA GLN A 17 -8.75 -16.04 6.54
C GLN A 17 -9.48 -14.69 6.62
N ALA A 18 -8.73 -13.58 6.74
CA ALA A 18 -9.32 -12.26 6.89
C ALA A 18 -10.10 -11.78 5.64
N LEU A 19 -9.64 -12.18 4.45
CA LEU A 19 -10.18 -11.81 3.15
C LEU A 19 -11.15 -12.85 2.56
N ALA A 20 -11.37 -13.99 3.22
CA ALA A 20 -12.33 -15.00 2.77
C ALA A 20 -13.73 -14.42 2.42
N PRO A 21 -14.31 -13.45 3.17
CA PRO A 21 -15.59 -12.86 2.81
C PRO A 21 -15.62 -12.10 1.47
N VAL A 22 -14.46 -11.69 0.97
CA VAL A 22 -14.30 -10.92 -0.28
C VAL A 22 -13.56 -11.72 -1.38
N GLU A 23 -13.29 -13.00 -1.15
CA GLU A 23 -12.66 -13.89 -2.13
C GLU A 23 -13.46 -13.98 -3.45
N PRO A 24 -14.81 -14.10 -3.46
CA PRO A 24 -15.57 -14.07 -4.70
C PRO A 24 -15.34 -12.79 -5.51
N THR A 25 -15.26 -11.63 -4.85
CA THR A 25 -14.96 -10.35 -5.50
C THR A 25 -13.56 -10.35 -6.12
N ILE A 26 -12.57 -10.94 -5.45
CA ILE A 26 -11.21 -11.08 -6.01
C ILE A 26 -11.22 -11.97 -7.26
N HIS A 27 -11.97 -13.07 -7.24
CA HIS A 27 -12.10 -13.96 -8.39
C HIS A 27 -12.80 -13.29 -9.58
N GLU A 28 -13.86 -12.52 -9.33
CA GLU A 28 -14.54 -11.72 -10.36
C GLU A 28 -13.61 -10.69 -11.00
N ILE A 29 -12.84 -9.96 -10.19
CA ILE A 29 -11.84 -9.03 -10.70
C ILE A 29 -10.77 -9.77 -11.50
N GLY A 30 -10.31 -10.94 -11.02
CA GLY A 30 -9.37 -11.80 -11.74
C GLY A 30 -9.88 -12.24 -13.12
N ALA A 31 -11.18 -12.52 -13.24
CA ALA A 31 -11.82 -12.81 -14.53
C ALA A 31 -11.79 -11.58 -15.46
N ARG A 32 -12.18 -10.41 -14.96
CA ARG A 32 -12.13 -9.15 -15.73
C ARG A 32 -10.70 -8.78 -16.17
N LEU A 33 -9.70 -9.01 -15.32
CA LEU A 33 -8.29 -8.78 -15.67
C LEU A 33 -7.82 -9.70 -16.81
N ARG A 34 -8.29 -10.95 -16.86
CA ARG A 34 -8.03 -11.85 -17.99
C ARG A 34 -8.67 -11.33 -19.28
N GLU A 35 -9.86 -10.74 -19.21
CA GLU A 35 -10.50 -10.09 -20.36
C GLU A 35 -9.72 -8.85 -20.83
N GLU A 36 -9.19 -8.04 -19.92
CA GLU A 36 -8.30 -6.91 -20.28
C GLU A 36 -7.05 -7.38 -21.03
N VAL A 37 -6.45 -8.49 -20.59
CA VAL A 37 -5.29 -9.10 -21.27
C VAL A 37 -5.69 -9.66 -22.63
N ALA A 38 -6.78 -10.41 -22.72
CA ALA A 38 -7.27 -10.98 -23.97
C ALA A 38 -7.63 -9.90 -25.01
N ALA A 39 -8.10 -8.74 -24.54
CA ALA A 39 -8.41 -7.58 -25.38
C ALA A 39 -7.21 -6.67 -25.67
N GLY A 40 -5.98 -7.07 -25.30
CA GLY A 40 -4.74 -6.34 -25.60
C GLY A 40 -4.52 -5.06 -24.78
N ARG A 41 -5.32 -4.80 -23.75
CA ARG A 41 -5.20 -3.61 -22.89
C ARG A 41 -4.20 -3.83 -21.75
N GLY A 42 -4.17 -5.05 -21.21
CA GLY A 42 -3.31 -5.43 -20.09
C GLY A 42 -3.61 -4.68 -18.79
N TYR A 43 -2.80 -4.94 -17.77
CA TYR A 43 -2.87 -4.26 -16.46
C TYR A 43 -1.50 -4.29 -15.77
N LEU A 44 -1.36 -3.49 -14.71
CA LEU A 44 -0.23 -3.43 -13.80
C LEU A 44 -0.71 -3.56 -12.35
N PRO A 45 0.10 -4.06 -11.41
CA PRO A 45 1.42 -4.69 -11.60
C PRO A 45 1.31 -6.07 -12.27
N ALA A 46 2.41 -6.83 -12.31
CA ALA A 46 2.36 -8.24 -12.73
C ALA A 46 1.34 -9.02 -11.89
N GLY A 47 0.70 -10.04 -12.48
CA GLY A 47 -0.36 -10.82 -11.81
C GLY A 47 0.07 -11.42 -10.47
N THR A 48 1.31 -11.88 -10.36
CA THR A 48 1.92 -12.41 -9.13
C THR A 48 2.06 -11.36 -8.02
N ASP A 49 2.08 -10.08 -8.39
CA ASP A 49 2.32 -8.97 -7.48
C ASP A 49 1.04 -8.25 -7.05
N VAL A 50 -0.10 -8.50 -7.68
CA VAL A 50 -1.37 -7.79 -7.39
C VAL A 50 -1.76 -7.88 -5.91
N LEU A 51 -1.55 -9.04 -5.30
CA LEU A 51 -1.88 -9.31 -3.90
C LEU A 51 -0.65 -9.30 -2.98
N ARG A 52 0.50 -8.80 -3.45
CA ARG A 52 1.78 -8.89 -2.73
C ARG A 52 1.75 -8.25 -1.35
N ALA A 53 1.02 -7.15 -1.14
CA ALA A 53 0.87 -6.54 0.17
C ALA A 53 0.30 -7.51 1.24
N PHE A 54 -0.43 -8.54 0.82
CA PHE A 54 -1.03 -9.56 1.69
C PHE A 54 -0.17 -10.82 1.86
N THR A 55 1.04 -10.88 1.27
CA THR A 55 1.98 -11.98 1.50
C THR A 55 2.77 -11.81 2.80
N TYR A 56 2.74 -10.60 3.38
CA TYR A 56 3.31 -10.31 4.70
C TYR A 56 2.29 -10.63 5.80
N PRO A 57 2.67 -11.19 6.96
CA PRO A 57 1.72 -11.61 7.98
C PRO A 57 0.84 -10.46 8.48
N LEU A 58 -0.47 -10.70 8.55
CA LEU A 58 -1.44 -9.73 9.09
C LEU A 58 -1.07 -9.31 10.50
N ASP A 59 -0.61 -10.26 11.31
CA ASP A 59 -0.34 -10.07 12.74
C ASP A 59 0.89 -9.21 13.03
N ASP A 60 1.78 -9.04 12.05
CA ASP A 60 3.01 -8.25 12.18
C ASP A 60 2.81 -6.78 11.76
N VAL A 61 1.70 -6.45 11.10
CA VAL A 61 1.46 -5.11 10.58
C VAL A 61 1.28 -4.10 11.72
N LYS A 62 2.18 -3.14 11.87
CA LYS A 62 2.12 -2.07 12.88
C LYS A 62 1.95 -0.68 12.28
N VAL A 63 2.25 -0.50 10.99
CA VAL A 63 1.97 0.75 10.26
C VAL A 63 1.20 0.44 8.98
N LEU A 64 0.15 1.20 8.68
CA LEU A 64 -0.56 1.18 7.42
C LEU A 64 -0.26 2.45 6.63
N ILE A 65 0.26 2.33 5.41
CA ILE A 65 0.41 3.44 4.45
C ILE A 65 -0.52 3.18 3.27
N VAL A 66 -1.42 4.14 2.99
CA VAL A 66 -2.41 3.98 1.92
C VAL A 66 -2.10 4.88 0.72
N GLY A 67 -1.86 4.24 -0.43
CA GLY A 67 -1.81 4.86 -1.76
C GLY A 67 -3.14 4.76 -2.50
N GLN A 68 -3.24 5.43 -3.66
CA GLN A 68 -4.45 5.45 -4.47
C GLN A 68 -4.59 4.17 -5.32
N ASP A 69 -3.68 4.00 -6.27
CA ASP A 69 -3.59 2.92 -7.25
C ASP A 69 -2.12 2.74 -7.67
N PRO A 70 -1.73 1.61 -8.31
CA PRO A 70 -0.35 1.39 -8.71
C PRO A 70 0.15 2.46 -9.69
N TYR A 71 1.47 2.61 -9.81
CA TYR A 71 2.03 3.46 -10.86
C TYR A 71 1.54 3.01 -12.25
N PRO A 72 1.08 3.93 -13.10
CA PRO A 72 0.56 3.59 -14.43
C PRO A 72 1.66 3.23 -15.42
N THR A 73 2.94 3.45 -15.06
CA THR A 73 4.09 3.25 -15.94
C THR A 73 4.54 1.79 -15.89
N PRO A 74 4.59 1.07 -17.02
CA PRO A 74 5.11 -0.31 -17.07
C PRO A 74 6.50 -0.42 -16.45
N GLY A 75 6.73 -1.50 -15.71
CA GLY A 75 8.00 -1.75 -15.00
C GLY A 75 8.16 -1.01 -13.66
N HIS A 76 7.29 -0.05 -13.34
CA HIS A 76 7.35 0.63 -12.04
C HIS A 76 6.68 -0.17 -10.91
N PRO A 77 5.37 -0.46 -10.96
CA PRO A 77 4.68 -1.00 -9.80
C PRO A 77 5.05 -2.47 -9.55
N MET A 78 5.28 -2.80 -8.27
CA MET A 78 5.68 -4.15 -7.82
C MET A 78 4.75 -4.77 -6.78
N GLY A 79 3.51 -4.26 -6.66
CA GLY A 79 2.51 -4.79 -5.72
C GLY A 79 2.52 -4.18 -4.31
N LEU A 80 3.43 -3.24 -4.04
CA LEU A 80 3.50 -2.47 -2.80
C LEU A 80 3.31 -0.99 -3.15
N SER A 81 2.44 -0.27 -2.42
CA SER A 81 2.20 1.15 -2.69
C SER A 81 3.50 1.96 -2.62
N PHE A 82 3.68 2.88 -3.58
CA PHE A 82 4.88 3.70 -3.76
C PHE A 82 6.20 2.97 -4.09
N SER A 83 6.29 1.67 -3.90
CA SER A 83 7.51 0.89 -4.17
C SER A 83 7.71 0.62 -5.66
N VAL A 84 8.97 0.62 -6.09
CA VAL A 84 9.39 0.16 -7.43
C VAL A 84 10.54 -0.84 -7.33
N GLN A 85 10.71 -1.66 -8.37
CA GLN A 85 11.78 -2.66 -8.39
C GLN A 85 13.17 -2.02 -8.29
N PRO A 86 14.18 -2.70 -7.69
CA PRO A 86 15.57 -2.23 -7.69
C PRO A 86 16.07 -1.91 -9.11
N GLY A 87 16.83 -0.81 -9.24
CA GLY A 87 17.33 -0.32 -10.53
C GLY A 87 16.31 0.49 -11.35
N VAL A 88 15.04 0.55 -10.95
CA VAL A 88 14.06 1.48 -11.53
C VAL A 88 14.25 2.85 -10.91
N ARG A 89 14.31 3.89 -11.76
CA ARG A 89 14.38 5.27 -11.28
C ARG A 89 13.13 5.58 -10.43
N PRO A 90 13.28 6.03 -9.18
CA PRO A 90 12.14 6.37 -8.33
C PRO A 90 11.19 7.37 -9.00
N PRO A 91 9.87 7.10 -8.99
CA PRO A 91 8.88 8.07 -9.45
C PRO A 91 8.91 9.33 -8.59
N ARG A 92 8.44 10.46 -9.13
CA ARG A 92 8.49 11.75 -8.41
C ARG A 92 7.84 11.73 -7.03
N SER A 93 6.76 10.97 -6.85
CA SER A 93 6.14 10.81 -5.52
C SER A 93 7.07 10.09 -4.53
N LEU A 94 7.82 9.08 -4.98
CA LEU A 94 8.77 8.37 -4.14
C LEU A 94 10.00 9.24 -3.82
N GLU A 95 10.48 10.02 -4.79
CA GLU A 95 11.54 11.02 -4.55
C GLU A 95 11.14 12.04 -3.47
N ASN A 96 9.87 12.46 -3.45
CA ASN A 96 9.35 13.34 -2.42
C ASN A 96 9.25 12.64 -1.06
N ILE A 97 8.82 11.38 -1.02
CA ILE A 97 8.85 10.54 0.19
C ILE A 97 10.27 10.46 0.75
N TYR A 98 11.29 10.29 -0.10
CA TYR A 98 12.69 10.27 0.32
C TYR A 98 13.19 11.61 0.85
N THR A 99 12.78 12.71 0.23
CA THR A 99 13.11 14.05 0.72
C THR A 99 12.52 14.28 2.12
N GLU A 100 11.27 13.87 2.34
CA GLU A 100 10.66 13.96 3.66
C GLU A 100 11.32 13.01 4.66
N LEU A 101 11.65 11.78 4.26
CA LEU A 101 12.33 10.80 5.12
C LEU A 101 13.68 11.32 5.64
N VAL A 102 14.49 11.90 4.74
CA VAL A 102 15.78 12.50 5.07
C VAL A 102 15.59 13.70 5.99
N SER A 103 14.62 14.58 5.68
CA SER A 103 14.33 15.75 6.51
C SER A 103 13.78 15.40 7.89
N ASP A 104 13.02 14.30 7.99
CA ASP A 104 12.37 13.87 9.22
C ASP A 104 13.34 13.15 10.16
N LEU A 105 14.15 12.23 9.63
CA LEU A 105 14.98 11.33 10.44
C LEU A 105 16.48 11.59 10.35
N GLY A 106 16.94 12.48 9.45
CA GLY A 106 18.37 12.73 9.23
C GLY A 106 19.13 11.54 8.65
N VAL A 107 18.43 10.57 8.06
CA VAL A 107 19.03 9.36 7.46
C VAL A 107 19.63 9.66 6.08
N ALA A 108 20.48 8.76 5.59
CA ALA A 108 20.98 8.84 4.22
C ALA A 108 19.82 8.74 3.21
N ARG A 109 19.95 9.45 2.08
CA ARG A 109 18.97 9.35 1.00
C ARG A 109 19.00 7.93 0.42
N PRO A 110 17.86 7.22 0.32
CA PRO A 110 17.81 5.89 -0.26
C PRO A 110 18.35 5.85 -1.70
N THR A 111 19.03 4.77 -2.04
CA THR A 111 19.62 4.55 -3.38
C THR A 111 18.78 3.59 -4.23
N SER A 112 17.87 2.85 -3.61
CA SER A 112 16.89 1.97 -4.28
C SER A 112 15.47 2.52 -4.17
N GLY A 113 14.61 2.16 -5.12
CA GLY A 113 13.17 2.40 -5.09
C GLY A 113 12.36 1.32 -4.33
N ASP A 114 13.04 0.29 -3.83
CA ASP A 114 12.43 -0.87 -3.20
C ASP A 114 12.13 -0.64 -1.71
N LEU A 115 10.85 -0.64 -1.36
CA LEU A 115 10.33 -0.47 -0.01
C LEU A 115 10.04 -1.79 0.69
N THR A 116 10.41 -2.94 0.10
CA THR A 116 10.32 -4.26 0.74
C THR A 116 10.90 -4.29 2.16
N PRO A 117 12.02 -3.62 2.49
CA PRO A 117 12.53 -3.56 3.87
C PRO A 117 11.53 -2.98 4.88
N TRP A 118 10.64 -2.07 4.48
CA TRP A 118 9.58 -1.57 5.36
C TRP A 118 8.49 -2.62 5.58
N SER A 119 8.07 -3.33 4.52
CA SER A 119 7.06 -4.40 4.67
C SER A 119 7.54 -5.58 5.50
N LEU A 120 8.82 -5.93 5.42
CA LEU A 120 9.44 -6.92 6.32
C LEU A 120 9.43 -6.51 7.80
N GLN A 121 9.26 -5.21 8.08
CA GLN A 121 9.14 -4.66 9.42
C GLN A 121 7.70 -4.33 9.82
N GLY A 122 6.70 -4.87 9.11
CA GLY A 122 5.29 -4.65 9.47
C GLY A 122 4.71 -3.33 8.98
N VAL A 123 5.32 -2.69 7.96
CA VAL A 123 4.68 -1.57 7.24
C VAL A 123 3.88 -2.12 6.06
N MET A 124 2.55 -2.07 6.18
CA MET A 124 1.67 -2.45 5.09
C MET A 124 1.55 -1.32 4.07
N LEU A 125 2.10 -1.56 2.88
CA LEU A 125 2.08 -0.65 1.74
C LEU A 125 0.91 -1.00 0.81
N LEU A 126 -0.28 -0.49 1.15
CA LEU A 126 -1.53 -0.83 0.49
C LEU A 126 -1.97 0.27 -0.48
N ASN A 127 -2.40 -0.06 -1.70
CA ASN A 127 -3.19 0.86 -2.52
C ASN A 127 -4.68 0.62 -2.31
N ARG A 128 -5.54 1.62 -2.49
CA ARG A 128 -7.00 1.43 -2.45
C ARG A 128 -7.53 0.63 -3.63
N VAL A 129 -6.95 0.81 -4.80
CA VAL A 129 -7.16 -0.01 -5.99
C VAL A 129 -5.87 -0.77 -6.28
N LEU A 130 -5.92 -2.08 -6.51
CA LEU A 130 -4.70 -2.91 -6.58
C LEU A 130 -4.17 -3.12 -8.00
N THR A 131 -4.90 -2.67 -9.02
CA THR A 131 -4.47 -2.74 -10.42
C THR A 131 -4.78 -1.46 -11.16
N VAL A 132 -4.09 -1.25 -12.28
CA VAL A 132 -4.32 -0.12 -13.19
C VAL A 132 -4.01 -0.53 -14.62
N ARG A 133 -4.70 0.05 -15.60
CA ARG A 133 -4.31 -0.06 -17.01
C ARG A 133 -3.04 0.77 -17.27
N PRO A 134 -2.05 0.26 -18.03
CA PRO A 134 -0.87 1.02 -18.41
C PRO A 134 -1.22 2.41 -18.98
N GLY A 135 -0.56 3.45 -18.48
CA GLY A 135 -0.75 4.84 -18.92
C GLY A 135 -2.06 5.50 -18.50
N ALA A 136 -2.96 4.81 -17.79
CA ALA A 136 -4.28 5.32 -17.44
C ALA A 136 -4.53 5.24 -15.93
N PRO A 137 -4.05 6.24 -15.13
CA PRO A 137 -4.33 6.32 -13.70
C PRO A 137 -5.81 6.18 -13.36
N ALA A 138 -6.12 5.50 -12.25
CA ALA A 138 -7.47 5.26 -11.74
C ALA A 138 -8.42 4.50 -12.68
N SER A 139 -7.92 3.89 -13.76
CA SER A 139 -8.74 3.17 -14.76
C SER A 139 -9.52 1.97 -14.21
N HIS A 140 -9.06 1.35 -13.12
CA HIS A 140 -9.75 0.21 -12.48
C HIS A 140 -10.51 0.62 -11.20
N ARG A 141 -10.71 1.93 -10.98
CA ARG A 141 -11.56 2.42 -9.89
C ARG A 141 -12.98 1.89 -10.05
N GLY A 142 -13.62 1.51 -8.94
CA GLY A 142 -14.98 0.99 -8.92
C GLY A 142 -15.12 -0.44 -9.43
N TRP A 143 -14.01 -1.15 -9.65
CA TRP A 143 -14.05 -2.56 -10.07
C TRP A 143 -14.33 -3.53 -8.92
N GLY A 144 -14.24 -3.07 -7.68
CA GLY A 144 -14.44 -3.88 -6.46
C GLY A 144 -13.21 -3.99 -5.57
N TRP A 145 -12.04 -3.49 -6.02
CA TRP A 145 -10.83 -3.43 -5.19
C TRP A 145 -11.05 -2.63 -3.90
N GLU A 146 -11.90 -1.61 -3.95
CA GLU A 146 -12.27 -0.82 -2.79
C GLU A 146 -12.91 -1.66 -1.69
N THR A 147 -13.75 -2.64 -2.05
CA THR A 147 -14.37 -3.59 -1.11
C THR A 147 -13.30 -4.51 -0.51
N VAL A 148 -12.39 -5.02 -1.34
CA VAL A 148 -11.30 -5.91 -0.89
C VAL A 148 -10.39 -5.18 0.11
N THR A 149 -9.93 -3.99 -0.25
CA THR A 149 -9.02 -3.22 0.60
C THR A 149 -9.74 -2.61 1.80
N GLN A 150 -11.07 -2.40 1.72
CA GLN A 150 -11.89 -2.03 2.88
C GLN A 150 -11.89 -3.15 3.91
N ARG A 151 -12.18 -4.38 3.48
CA ARG A 151 -12.14 -5.58 4.34
C ARG A 151 -10.76 -5.79 4.97
N ALA A 152 -9.70 -5.50 4.22
CA ALA A 152 -8.34 -5.56 4.75
C ALA A 152 -8.12 -4.58 5.91
N ILE A 153 -8.56 -3.32 5.76
CA ILE A 153 -8.44 -2.30 6.82
C ILE A 153 -9.27 -2.69 8.05
N GLU A 154 -10.50 -3.18 7.85
CA GLU A 154 -11.33 -3.67 8.95
C GLU A 154 -10.66 -4.82 9.72
N ALA A 155 -10.02 -5.76 9.01
CA ALA A 155 -9.24 -6.82 9.66
C ALA A 155 -8.05 -6.28 10.45
N LEU A 156 -7.35 -5.27 9.92
CA LEU A 156 -6.26 -4.61 10.62
C LEU A 156 -6.71 -3.93 11.92
N VAL A 157 -7.90 -3.33 11.93
CA VAL A 157 -8.45 -2.65 13.11
C VAL A 157 -8.99 -3.67 14.12
N ALA A 158 -9.65 -4.72 13.64
CA ALA A 158 -10.31 -5.71 14.50
C ALA A 158 -9.36 -6.57 15.35
N ARG A 159 -8.09 -6.71 14.96
CA ARG A 159 -7.11 -7.53 15.72
C ARG A 159 -6.66 -6.92 17.05
N GLN A 160 -6.99 -5.66 17.31
CA GLN A 160 -6.66 -4.96 18.57
C GLN A 160 -5.16 -5.01 18.93
N ARG A 161 -4.30 -4.90 17.92
CA ARG A 161 -2.84 -4.76 18.07
C ARG A 161 -2.43 -3.32 17.76
N PRO A 162 -1.25 -2.86 18.24
CA PRO A 162 -0.73 -1.54 17.89
C PRO A 162 -0.72 -1.33 16.38
N LEU A 163 -1.34 -0.23 15.96
CA LEU A 163 -1.45 0.15 14.55
C LEU A 163 -1.40 1.66 14.46
N VAL A 164 -0.61 2.19 13.52
CA VAL A 164 -0.63 3.60 13.14
C VAL A 164 -0.99 3.69 11.66
N ALA A 165 -1.89 4.58 11.29
CA ALA A 165 -2.26 4.81 9.90
C ALA A 165 -1.66 6.12 9.37
N ILE A 166 -0.93 6.04 8.27
CA ILE A 166 -0.40 7.18 7.54
C ILE A 166 -1.26 7.38 6.27
N LEU A 167 -2.00 8.48 6.23
CA LEU A 167 -3.00 8.77 5.20
C LEU A 167 -2.59 9.98 4.36
N TRP A 168 -2.03 9.70 3.18
CA TRP A 168 -1.56 10.73 2.26
C TRP A 168 -2.60 11.11 1.20
N GLY A 169 -3.10 12.33 1.29
CA GLY A 169 -4.10 12.89 0.38
C GLY A 169 -5.54 12.54 0.74
N ARG A 170 -6.48 13.29 0.16
CA ARG A 170 -7.93 13.19 0.47
C ARG A 170 -8.51 11.78 0.31
N PRO A 171 -8.17 11.00 -0.75
CA PRO A 171 -8.71 9.65 -0.90
C PRO A 171 -8.26 8.67 0.20
N ALA A 172 -7.03 8.82 0.71
CA ALA A 172 -6.58 8.03 1.86
C ALA A 172 -7.28 8.50 3.14
N GLN A 173 -7.39 9.82 3.33
CA GLN A 173 -8.02 10.42 4.51
C GLN A 173 -9.52 10.11 4.64
N SER A 174 -10.23 9.83 3.54
CA SER A 174 -11.64 9.39 3.62
C SER A 174 -11.82 8.03 4.30
N LEU A 175 -10.73 7.29 4.54
CA LEU A 175 -10.75 6.03 5.29
C LEU A 175 -10.75 6.24 6.82
N SER A 176 -10.54 7.47 7.29
CA SER A 176 -10.44 7.78 8.72
C SER A 176 -11.60 7.21 9.55
N PRO A 177 -12.88 7.27 9.11
CA PRO A 177 -13.98 6.68 9.89
C PRO A 177 -13.85 5.18 10.15
N MET A 178 -13.18 4.44 9.25
CA MET A 178 -12.98 3.00 9.39
C MET A 178 -11.87 2.63 10.37
N LEU A 179 -10.97 3.57 10.67
CA LEU A 179 -9.80 3.33 11.50
C LEU A 179 -10.12 3.35 13.00
N GLY A 180 -11.33 3.76 13.38
CA GLY A 180 -11.77 3.77 14.78
C GLY A 180 -10.83 4.58 15.66
N ALA A 181 -10.26 3.95 16.69
CA ALA A 181 -9.32 4.58 17.62
C ALA A 181 -7.85 4.52 17.18
N THR A 182 -7.56 3.96 16.00
CA THR A 182 -6.19 3.88 15.47
C THR A 182 -5.62 5.29 15.27
N PRO A 183 -4.43 5.61 15.81
CA PRO A 183 -3.76 6.88 15.54
C PRO A 183 -3.58 7.16 14.05
N ILE A 184 -3.94 8.37 13.61
CA ILE A 184 -3.88 8.79 12.20
C ILE A 184 -2.87 9.93 12.03
N ILE A 185 -1.93 9.73 11.12
CA ILE A 185 -1.01 10.75 10.63
C ILE A 185 -1.44 11.10 9.21
N ALA A 186 -2.11 12.24 9.06
CA ALA A 186 -2.62 12.70 7.78
C ALA A 186 -1.81 13.90 7.25
N SER A 187 -1.56 13.90 5.94
CA SER A 187 -0.99 15.04 5.21
C SER A 187 -1.44 15.02 3.74
N PRO A 188 -1.22 16.09 2.96
CA PRO A 188 -1.37 16.06 1.50
C PRO A 188 -0.55 14.93 0.87
N HIS A 189 -0.92 14.52 -0.36
CA HIS A 189 -0.24 13.43 -1.05
C HIS A 189 1.20 13.83 -1.45
N PRO A 190 2.19 12.91 -1.45
CA PRO A 190 3.56 13.18 -1.89
C PRO A 190 3.71 13.49 -3.39
N SER A 191 2.62 13.61 -4.14
CA SER A 191 2.69 13.93 -5.57
C SER A 191 3.20 15.37 -5.75
N PRO A 192 3.97 15.69 -6.80
CA PRO A 192 4.37 17.06 -7.11
C PRO A 192 3.23 18.08 -7.12
N LEU A 193 1.99 17.64 -7.41
CA LEU A 193 0.80 18.49 -7.43
C LEU A 193 0.37 18.99 -6.05
N SER A 194 0.79 18.32 -4.97
CA SER A 194 0.31 18.57 -3.61
C SER A 194 1.40 18.56 -2.53
N ALA A 195 2.61 18.09 -2.81
CA ALA A 195 3.62 17.86 -1.78
C ALA A 195 3.99 19.15 -1.02
N SER A 196 4.15 20.27 -1.74
CA SER A 196 4.44 21.58 -1.15
C SER A 196 3.29 22.17 -0.31
N ARG A 197 2.08 21.58 -0.36
CA ARG A 197 0.92 22.05 0.39
C ARG A 197 0.85 21.48 1.82
N GLY A 198 1.90 20.78 2.26
CA GLY A 198 2.01 20.25 3.62
C GLY A 198 2.38 18.77 3.73
N PHE A 199 2.78 18.10 2.65
CA PHE A 199 3.45 16.80 2.77
C PHE A 199 4.87 17.00 3.32
N PHE A 200 5.60 17.97 2.77
CA PHE A 200 6.91 18.35 3.29
C PHE A 200 6.78 19.00 4.67
N GLY A 201 7.61 18.56 5.63
CA GLY A 201 7.53 18.95 7.03
C GLY A 201 6.37 18.31 7.81
N SER A 202 5.75 17.24 7.27
CA SER A 202 4.69 16.52 7.98
C SER A 202 5.22 15.50 8.99
N HIS A 203 6.51 15.17 8.90
CA HIS A 203 7.27 14.30 9.80
C HIS A 203 6.58 12.95 10.05
N PRO A 204 6.11 12.23 9.01
CA PRO A 204 5.21 11.11 9.21
C PRO A 204 5.91 9.89 9.81
N PHE A 205 7.23 9.75 9.65
CA PHE A 205 7.98 8.58 10.07
C PHE A 205 8.32 8.65 11.56
N SER A 206 8.85 9.79 12.02
CA SER A 206 9.14 10.02 13.44
C SER A 206 7.86 10.00 14.28
N ARG A 207 6.79 10.63 13.80
CA ARG A 207 5.47 10.62 14.46
C ARG A 207 4.88 9.21 14.55
N ALA A 208 5.04 8.39 13.50
CA ALA A 208 4.55 7.02 13.53
C ALA A 208 5.31 6.19 14.57
N ASN A 209 6.64 6.33 14.64
CA ASN A 209 7.43 5.66 15.66
C ASN A 209 7.05 6.11 17.09
N ALA A 210 6.83 7.40 17.31
CA ALA A 210 6.40 7.92 18.61
C ALA A 210 5.05 7.33 19.06
N GLU A 211 4.08 7.21 18.14
CA GLU A 211 2.79 6.56 18.44
C GLU A 211 2.96 5.05 18.72
N LEU A 212 3.81 4.35 17.96
CA LEU A 212 4.11 2.95 18.21
C LEU A 212 4.71 2.74 19.61
N GLU A 213 5.69 3.56 19.99
CA GLU A 213 6.32 3.52 21.31
C GLU A 213 5.32 3.79 22.43
N ARG A 214 4.42 4.77 22.23
CA ARG A 214 3.34 5.07 23.19
C ARG A 214 2.38 3.88 23.38
N MET A 215 2.20 3.05 22.35
CA MET A 215 1.42 1.82 22.40
C MET A 215 2.22 0.59 22.85
N GLY A 216 3.51 0.75 23.21
CA GLY A 216 4.39 -0.34 23.62
C GLY A 216 4.88 -1.24 22.48
N ALA A 217 4.75 -0.79 21.23
CA ALA A 217 5.25 -1.49 20.05
C ALA A 217 6.67 -1.05 19.68
N THR A 218 7.43 -1.96 19.06
CA THR A 218 8.74 -1.63 18.52
C THR A 218 8.61 -0.62 17.37
N PRO A 219 9.43 0.45 17.32
CA PRO A 219 9.50 1.36 16.18
C PRO A 219 9.80 0.65 14.85
N VAL A 220 9.53 1.30 13.72
CA VAL A 220 10.04 0.88 12.41
C VAL A 220 11.42 1.49 12.19
N ASP A 221 12.38 0.68 11.73
CA ASP A 221 13.60 1.21 11.15
C ASP A 221 13.34 1.65 9.71
N TRP A 222 13.16 2.95 9.52
CA TRP A 222 12.81 3.53 8.22
C TRP A 222 14.00 3.66 7.27
N ARG A 223 15.23 3.33 7.70
CA ARG A 223 16.42 3.38 6.84
C ARG A 223 16.25 2.40 5.68
N LEU A 224 16.62 2.85 4.49
CA LEU A 224 16.68 2.05 3.27
C LEU A 224 18.12 2.07 2.73
N PRO A 225 18.55 1.03 2.00
CA PRO A 225 19.81 1.03 1.26
C PRO A 225 19.90 2.18 0.24
#